data_AF-A0A099J2A4-F1
#
_entry.id   AF-A0A099J2A4-F1
#
_cell.length_a   1.000
_cell.length_b   1.000
_cell.length_c   1.000
_cell.angle_alpha   90.00
_cell.angle_beta   90.00
_cell.angle_gamma   90.00
#
_symmetry.space_group_name_H-M   'P 1'
#
loop_
_entity.id
_entity.type
_entity.pdbx_description
1 polymer ?
#
loop_
_entity_poly.entity_id
_entity_poly.type
_entity_poly.pdbx_seq_one_letter_code
_entity_poly.pdbx_strand_id
1 'polypeptide(L)'
;DVVAFRWLAAQQAPDFRSIARFRKRHLSSLGNVFLQALELCRAAGMVSLGQVALDGTKVRANASRRKAMSYARLTEKQKVLADEVSALLADADAIDDAEDARFGKDKRGDELPPELARRESRLVKLAEARAGLEADAAVRARKEAEKKARDKGDDDDIAAQKGDDAAKNAVVRPKAQRNFTDPDSRIMKTADGSFHYAYNAQAIVDADHQIIVATTLTNIGVDVEQVVPLVEKLHATTGVLPRQVLADAGYCSATNLDYAKTVEDGSDGRTEFFIATGRVKHGERVPEVPRGR
;
A
#
# COMPACT_ATOMS: atom_id res chain seq x y z
N ASP A 1 -20.32 -8.34 -27.92
CA ASP A 1 -19.27 -9.11 -28.61
C ASP A 1 -18.94 -8.40 -29.92
N VAL A 2 -17.75 -7.80 -30.06
CA VAL A 2 -17.46 -6.90 -31.21
C VAL A 2 -16.39 -7.51 -32.11
N VAL A 3 -16.80 -8.41 -33.00
CA VAL A 3 -15.94 -9.10 -33.97
C VAL A 3 -15.16 -8.12 -34.86
N ALA A 4 -15.76 -6.97 -35.20
CA ALA A 4 -15.12 -5.91 -35.99
C ALA A 4 -13.89 -5.30 -35.29
N PHE A 5 -13.96 -5.05 -33.98
CA PHE A 5 -12.83 -4.54 -33.20
C PHE A 5 -11.71 -5.58 -33.08
N ARG A 6 -12.09 -6.84 -32.87
CA ARG A 6 -11.16 -7.97 -32.84
C ARG A 6 -10.42 -8.16 -34.17
N TRP A 7 -11.10 -7.95 -35.30
CA TRP A 7 -10.49 -7.99 -36.63
C TRP A 7 -9.54 -6.81 -36.86
N LEU A 8 -9.97 -5.58 -36.56
CA LEU A 8 -9.13 -4.37 -36.67
C LEU A 8 -7.89 -4.41 -35.76
N ALA A 9 -8.01 -5.00 -34.58
CA ALA A 9 -6.90 -5.18 -33.65
C ALA A 9 -6.02 -6.41 -33.99
N ALA A 10 -6.26 -7.11 -35.10
CA ALA A 10 -5.57 -8.35 -35.45
C ALA A 10 -5.59 -9.39 -34.31
N GLN A 11 -6.72 -9.49 -33.60
CA GLN A 11 -6.92 -10.31 -32.40
C GLN A 11 -5.96 -10.00 -31.25
N GLN A 12 -5.21 -8.90 -31.31
CA GLN A 12 -4.40 -8.47 -30.18
C GLN A 12 -5.30 -7.94 -29.07
N ALA A 13 -5.13 -8.52 -27.89
CA ALA A 13 -5.77 -8.05 -26.67
C ALA A 13 -4.72 -7.35 -25.79
N PRO A 14 -5.08 -6.26 -25.09
CA PRO A 14 -4.18 -5.65 -24.13
C PRO A 14 -3.75 -6.68 -23.07
N ASP A 15 -2.45 -6.88 -22.92
CA ASP A 15 -1.93 -7.67 -21.81
C ASP A 15 -2.02 -6.88 -20.50
N PHE A 16 -1.82 -7.57 -19.37
CA PHE A 16 -1.89 -6.93 -18.04
C PHE A 16 -0.90 -5.76 -17.91
N ARG A 17 0.24 -5.80 -18.61
CA ARG A 17 1.26 -4.74 -18.60
C ARG A 17 0.80 -3.50 -19.34
N SER A 18 0.07 -3.69 -20.43
CA SER A 18 -0.51 -2.61 -21.23
C SER A 18 -1.62 -1.91 -20.47
N ILE A 19 -2.52 -2.68 -19.84
CA ILE A 19 -3.56 -2.13 -18.96
C ILE A 19 -2.94 -1.39 -17.76
N ALA A 20 -1.93 -1.96 -17.10
CA ALA A 20 -1.26 -1.33 -15.97
C ALA A 20 -0.53 -0.03 -16.36
N ARG A 21 0.14 0.00 -17.51
CA ARG A 21 0.79 1.21 -18.04
C ARG A 21 -0.23 2.28 -18.41
N PHE A 22 -1.32 1.91 -19.07
CA PHE A 22 -2.42 2.83 -19.38
C PHE A 22 -3.00 3.44 -18.10
N ARG A 23 -3.34 2.60 -17.11
CA ARG A 23 -3.84 3.05 -15.80
C ARG A 23 -2.86 4.00 -15.10
N LYS A 24 -1.56 3.68 -15.08
CA LYS A 24 -0.54 4.52 -14.43
C LYS A 24 -0.38 5.87 -15.14
N ARG A 25 -0.39 5.89 -16.47
CA ARG A 25 -0.27 7.11 -17.28
C ARG A 25 -1.48 8.03 -17.13
N HIS A 26 -2.68 7.46 -16.98
CA HIS A 26 -3.94 8.21 -16.98
C HIS A 26 -4.66 8.19 -15.63
N LEU A 27 -3.92 7.98 -14.52
CA LEU A 27 -4.51 7.75 -13.20
C LEU A 27 -5.42 8.90 -12.76
N SER A 28 -4.99 10.15 -12.98
CA SER A 28 -5.79 11.34 -12.67
C SER A 28 -7.06 11.42 -13.53
N SER A 29 -6.94 11.19 -14.84
CA SER A 29 -8.09 11.18 -15.76
C SER A 29 -9.09 10.07 -15.44
N LEU A 30 -8.61 8.88 -15.06
CA LEU A 30 -9.47 7.78 -14.62
C LEU A 30 -10.21 8.13 -13.33
N GLY A 31 -9.56 8.84 -12.41
CA GLY A 31 -10.22 9.42 -11.23
C GLY A 31 -11.36 10.35 -11.63
N ASN A 32 -11.15 11.25 -12.59
CA ASN A 32 -12.18 12.17 -13.06
C ASN A 32 -13.34 11.44 -13.76
N VAL A 33 -13.06 10.44 -14.59
CA VAL A 33 -14.12 9.62 -15.24
C VAL A 33 -14.92 8.84 -14.20
N PHE A 34 -14.26 8.33 -13.16
CA PHE A 34 -14.93 7.67 -12.04
C PHE A 34 -15.86 8.64 -11.29
N LEU A 35 -15.41 9.87 -11.04
CA LEU A 35 -16.27 10.91 -10.46
C LEU A 35 -17.48 11.22 -11.35
N GLN A 36 -17.29 11.37 -12.66
CA GLN A 36 -18.40 11.58 -13.60
C GLN A 36 -19.38 10.42 -13.61
N ALA A 37 -18.90 9.18 -13.51
CA ALA A 37 -19.76 8.01 -13.40
C ALA A 37 -20.59 8.05 -12.10
N LEU A 38 -19.99 8.44 -10.98
CA LEU A 38 -20.71 8.63 -9.72
C LEU A 38 -21.72 9.77 -9.78
N GLU A 39 -21.40 10.89 -10.44
CA GLU A 39 -22.33 12.00 -10.69
C GLU A 39 -23.52 11.55 -11.54
N LEU A 40 -23.29 10.76 -12.59
CA LEU A 40 -24.35 10.18 -13.41
C LEU A 40 -25.21 9.19 -12.61
N CYS A 41 -24.58 8.32 -11.80
CA CYS A 41 -25.31 7.41 -10.92
C CYS A 41 -26.16 8.20 -9.91
N ARG A 42 -25.64 9.29 -9.35
CA ARG A 42 -26.40 10.19 -8.46
C ARG A 42 -27.56 10.85 -9.19
N ALA A 43 -27.34 11.38 -10.39
CA ALA A 43 -28.40 11.98 -11.21
C ALA A 43 -29.48 10.96 -11.60
N ALA A 44 -29.11 9.70 -11.78
CA ALA A 44 -30.02 8.58 -12.01
C ALA A 44 -30.69 8.06 -10.72
N GLY A 45 -30.39 8.63 -9.55
CA GLY A 45 -30.94 8.19 -8.26
C GLY A 45 -30.35 6.87 -7.74
N MET A 46 -29.24 6.40 -8.31
CA MET A 46 -28.57 5.14 -7.97
C MET A 46 -27.49 5.26 -6.89
N VAL A 47 -27.33 6.43 -6.28
CA VAL A 47 -26.44 6.66 -5.14
C VAL A 47 -27.28 7.29 -4.05
N SER A 48 -27.84 6.47 -3.18
CA SER A 48 -28.76 6.94 -2.14
C SER A 48 -27.99 7.49 -0.94
N LEU A 49 -26.77 6.97 -0.69
CA LEU A 49 -25.98 7.23 0.51
C LEU A 49 -26.80 7.05 1.80
N GLY A 50 -27.84 6.21 1.75
CA GLY A 50 -28.62 5.84 2.91
C GLY A 50 -27.76 4.95 3.80
N GLN A 51 -27.51 3.73 3.35
CA GLN A 51 -26.64 2.80 4.03
C GLN A 51 -25.45 2.47 3.16
N VAL A 52 -24.26 2.54 3.74
CA VAL A 52 -23.03 2.13 3.08
C VAL A 52 -22.30 1.07 3.90
N ALA A 53 -21.69 0.11 3.23
CA ALA A 53 -20.92 -0.95 3.85
C ALA A 53 -19.43 -0.81 3.53
N LEU A 54 -18.60 -0.87 4.58
CA LEU A 54 -17.15 -0.89 4.50
C LEU A 54 -16.67 -2.35 4.51
N ASP A 55 -15.93 -2.74 3.47
CA ASP A 55 -15.30 -4.06 3.40
C ASP A 55 -13.90 -4.02 2.77
N GLY A 56 -13.11 -5.03 3.13
CA GLY A 56 -11.70 -5.13 2.85
C GLY A 56 -11.31 -6.50 2.30
N THR A 57 -10.49 -6.53 1.24
CA THR A 57 -9.97 -7.77 0.68
C THR A 57 -8.48 -7.70 0.42
N LYS A 58 -7.79 -8.81 0.68
CA LYS A 58 -6.34 -8.90 0.46
C LYS A 58 -6.06 -9.32 -0.99
N VAL A 59 -5.49 -8.41 -1.76
CA VAL A 59 -5.15 -8.62 -3.17
C VAL A 59 -3.67 -8.98 -3.29
N ARG A 60 -3.37 -10.11 -3.92
CA ARG A 60 -1.98 -10.58 -4.08
C ARG A 60 -1.19 -9.60 -4.95
N ALA A 61 0.00 -9.25 -4.47
CA ALA A 61 0.97 -8.50 -5.25
C ALA A 61 1.66 -9.41 -6.28
N ASN A 62 2.14 -8.83 -7.38
CA ASN A 62 2.99 -9.55 -8.33
C ASN A 62 4.42 -9.64 -7.81
N ALA A 63 4.58 -10.29 -6.65
CA ALA A 63 5.79 -10.27 -5.87
C ALA A 63 6.17 -11.69 -5.45
N SER A 64 7.37 -12.13 -5.83
CA SER A 64 7.82 -13.48 -5.48
C SER A 64 8.25 -13.54 -4.02
N ARG A 65 7.76 -14.55 -3.27
CA ARG A 65 8.19 -14.84 -1.89
C ARG A 65 9.70 -15.09 -1.79
N ARG A 66 10.32 -15.61 -2.85
CA ARG A 66 11.77 -15.88 -2.93
C ARG A 66 12.61 -14.63 -3.22
N LYS A 67 11.97 -13.52 -3.60
CA LYS A 67 12.60 -12.22 -3.91
C LYS A 67 12.39 -11.21 -2.79
N ALA A 68 12.32 -11.67 -1.54
CA ALA A 68 12.39 -10.84 -0.37
C ALA A 68 13.59 -11.25 0.47
N MET A 69 14.32 -10.27 1.00
CA MET A 69 15.42 -10.51 1.93
C MET A 69 15.24 -9.64 3.18
N SER A 70 15.64 -10.18 4.33
CA SER A 70 15.62 -9.44 5.59
C SER A 70 16.73 -8.40 5.64
N TYR A 71 16.55 -7.37 6.47
CA TYR A 71 17.56 -6.33 6.67
C TYR A 71 18.94 -6.90 7.04
N ALA A 72 19.00 -7.84 7.99
CA ALA A 72 20.28 -8.48 8.37
C ALA A 72 20.98 -9.16 7.17
N ARG A 73 20.21 -9.91 6.35
CA ARG A 73 20.73 -10.62 5.18
C ARG A 73 21.08 -9.67 4.03
N LEU A 74 20.38 -8.54 3.93
CA LEU A 74 20.66 -7.47 2.97
C LEU A 74 22.02 -6.84 3.25
N THR A 75 22.29 -6.45 4.49
CA THR A 75 23.55 -5.81 4.89
C THR A 75 24.74 -6.73 4.65
N GLU A 76 24.63 -8.00 5.02
CA GLU A 76 25.68 -9.01 4.77
C GLU A 76 25.94 -9.19 3.27
N LYS A 77 24.88 -9.33 2.45
CA LYS A 77 25.03 -9.46 1.00
C LYS A 77 25.57 -8.20 0.33
N GLN A 78 25.19 -7.03 0.81
CA GLN A 78 25.67 -5.76 0.28
C GLN A 78 27.18 -5.65 0.47
N LYS A 79 27.69 -6.07 1.63
CA LYS A 79 29.14 -6.11 1.89
C LYS A 79 29.85 -7.06 0.93
N VAL A 80 29.40 -8.32 0.84
CA VAL A 80 29.99 -9.32 -0.06
C VAL A 80 29.99 -8.86 -1.52
N LEU A 81 28.88 -8.30 -2.00
CA LEU A 81 28.78 -7.81 -3.39
C LEU A 81 29.62 -6.55 -3.63
N ALA A 82 29.78 -5.68 -2.63
CA ALA A 82 30.65 -4.52 -2.74
C ALA A 82 32.12 -4.93 -2.85
N ASP A 83 32.54 -5.92 -2.05
CA ASP A 83 33.88 -6.50 -2.12
C ASP A 83 34.14 -7.16 -3.49
N GLU A 84 33.16 -7.93 -4.01
CA GLU A 84 33.24 -8.52 -5.34
C GLU A 84 33.30 -7.50 -6.48
N VAL A 85 32.53 -6.41 -6.40
CA VAL A 85 32.56 -5.34 -7.41
C VAL A 85 33.88 -4.58 -7.34
N SER A 86 34.39 -4.30 -6.14
CA SER A 86 35.70 -3.67 -5.99
C SER A 86 36.82 -4.53 -6.58
N ALA A 87 36.75 -5.86 -6.41
CA ALA A 87 37.71 -6.78 -7.02
C ALA A 87 37.59 -6.79 -8.55
N LEU A 88 36.37 -6.84 -9.09
CA LEU A 88 36.14 -6.81 -10.54
C LEU A 88 36.58 -5.49 -11.19
N LEU A 89 36.40 -4.36 -10.51
CA LEU A 89 36.87 -3.06 -10.99
C LEU A 89 38.40 -2.98 -10.94
N ALA A 90 39.03 -3.49 -9.88
CA ALA A 90 40.50 -3.55 -9.80
C ALA A 90 41.11 -4.47 -10.87
N ASP A 91 40.47 -5.61 -11.16
CA ASP A 91 40.88 -6.50 -12.25
C ASP A 91 40.68 -5.81 -13.62
N ALA A 92 39.59 -5.05 -13.81
CA ALA A 92 39.35 -4.29 -15.02
C ALA A 92 40.40 -3.17 -15.20
N ASP A 93 40.71 -2.41 -14.14
CA ASP A 93 41.75 -1.36 -14.18
C ASP A 93 43.13 -1.96 -14.51
N ALA A 94 43.47 -3.12 -13.95
CA ALA A 94 44.73 -3.81 -14.24
C ALA A 94 44.81 -4.35 -15.68
N ILE A 95 43.67 -4.76 -16.25
CA ILE A 95 43.57 -5.17 -17.66
C ILE A 95 43.66 -3.95 -18.58
N ASP A 96 42.94 -2.87 -18.28
CA ASP A 96 42.99 -1.60 -19.01
C ASP A 96 44.43 -1.05 -19.05
N ASP A 97 45.16 -1.04 -17.92
CA ASP A 97 46.57 -0.64 -17.85
C ASP A 97 47.49 -1.53 -18.71
N ALA A 98 47.22 -2.83 -18.75
CA ALA A 98 48.00 -3.79 -19.54
C ALA A 98 47.68 -3.72 -21.04
N GLU A 99 46.45 -3.38 -21.41
CA GLU A 99 46.00 -3.21 -22.79
C GLU A 99 46.45 -1.87 -23.38
N ASP A 100 46.39 -0.79 -22.60
CA ASP A 100 46.93 0.53 -22.97
C ASP A 100 48.43 0.46 -23.27
N ALA A 101 49.17 -0.34 -22.50
CA ALA A 101 50.59 -0.61 -22.73
C ALA A 101 50.87 -1.38 -24.03
N ARG A 102 49.89 -2.12 -24.56
CA ARG A 102 50.06 -3.05 -25.69
C ARG A 102 49.46 -2.55 -27.00
N PHE A 103 48.38 -1.76 -26.95
CA PHE A 103 47.58 -1.37 -28.11
C PHE A 103 47.42 0.15 -28.29
N GLY A 104 47.83 0.95 -27.29
CA GLY A 104 47.76 2.41 -27.29
C GLY A 104 46.42 2.95 -26.77
N LYS A 105 46.51 4.08 -26.05
CA LYS A 105 45.51 4.73 -25.17
C LYS A 105 44.07 4.93 -25.68
N ASP A 106 43.83 4.68 -26.97
CA ASP A 106 42.59 5.06 -27.66
C ASP A 106 41.93 3.91 -28.45
N LYS A 107 42.31 2.64 -28.24
CA LYS A 107 41.69 1.49 -28.93
C LYS A 107 41.50 0.27 -28.03
N ARG A 108 40.23 -0.08 -27.76
CA ARG A 108 39.83 -1.14 -26.80
C ARG A 108 39.27 -2.46 -27.36
N GLY A 109 39.02 -2.61 -28.66
CA GLY A 109 38.80 -3.93 -29.30
C GLY A 109 37.57 -4.78 -28.94
N ASP A 110 36.98 -4.67 -27.74
CA ASP A 110 35.90 -5.53 -27.26
C ASP A 110 35.12 -4.87 -26.12
N GLU A 111 33.98 -4.28 -26.48
CA GLU A 111 33.07 -3.67 -25.52
C GLU A 111 32.41 -4.73 -24.61
N LEU A 112 32.40 -4.44 -23.31
CA LEU A 112 31.87 -5.30 -22.25
C LEU A 112 30.40 -5.71 -22.52
N PRO A 113 30.06 -7.02 -22.45
CA PRO A 113 28.69 -7.49 -22.61
C PRO A 113 27.75 -6.98 -21.50
N PRO A 114 26.46 -6.76 -21.78
CA PRO A 114 25.44 -6.27 -20.84
C PRO A 114 25.16 -7.18 -19.63
N GLU A 115 25.91 -8.27 -19.47
CA GLU A 115 25.75 -9.25 -18.39
C GLU A 115 26.56 -8.88 -17.13
N LEU A 116 27.61 -8.06 -17.26
CA LEU A 116 28.33 -7.46 -16.12
C LEU A 116 27.51 -6.35 -15.42
N ALA A 117 26.46 -5.84 -16.08
CA ALA A 117 25.48 -4.92 -15.49
C ALA A 117 24.65 -5.55 -14.35
N ARG A 118 24.70 -6.87 -14.12
CA ARG A 118 23.86 -7.56 -13.12
C ARG A 118 24.33 -7.43 -11.67
N ARG A 119 25.61 -7.16 -11.37
CA ARG A 119 26.10 -7.03 -9.98
C ARG A 119 25.95 -5.61 -9.46
N GLU A 120 26.36 -4.62 -10.24
CA GLU A 120 26.17 -3.19 -9.92
C GLU A 120 24.69 -2.81 -9.83
N SER A 121 23.88 -3.19 -10.83
CA SER A 121 22.42 -2.93 -10.76
C SER A 121 21.75 -3.66 -9.59
N ARG A 122 22.33 -4.78 -9.13
CA ARG A 122 21.87 -5.49 -7.94
C ARG A 122 22.31 -4.78 -6.67
N LEU A 123 23.53 -4.24 -6.60
CA LEU A 123 23.96 -3.37 -5.50
C LEU A 123 23.05 -2.16 -5.36
N VAL A 124 22.72 -1.49 -6.47
CA VAL A 124 21.76 -0.37 -6.47
C VAL A 124 20.40 -0.81 -5.91
N LYS A 125 19.83 -1.93 -6.38
CA LYS A 125 18.55 -2.45 -5.87
C LYS A 125 18.60 -2.88 -4.40
N LEU A 126 19.74 -3.37 -3.92
CA LEU A 126 19.94 -3.71 -2.50
C LEU A 126 20.00 -2.45 -1.65
N ALA A 127 20.71 -1.42 -2.12
CA ALA A 127 20.77 -0.12 -1.46
C ALA A 127 19.40 0.56 -1.40
N GLU A 128 18.64 0.55 -2.50
CA GLU A 128 17.25 1.05 -2.54
C GLU A 128 16.33 0.29 -1.56
N ALA A 129 16.42 -1.04 -1.53
CA ALA A 129 15.63 -1.84 -0.61
C ALA A 129 16.00 -1.59 0.85
N ARG A 130 17.29 -1.37 1.14
CA ARG A 130 17.79 -1.03 2.47
C ARG A 130 17.30 0.35 2.89
N ALA A 131 17.48 1.37 2.05
CA ALA A 131 16.99 2.73 2.30
C ALA A 131 15.46 2.75 2.51
N GLY A 132 14.71 1.95 1.75
CA GLY A 132 13.27 1.80 1.95
C GLY A 132 12.89 1.21 3.31
N LEU A 133 13.67 0.23 3.83
CA LEU A 133 13.47 -0.32 5.17
C LEU A 133 13.83 0.66 6.29
N GLU A 134 14.87 1.47 6.08
CA GLU A 134 15.28 2.55 6.99
C GLU A 134 14.21 3.65 7.04
N ALA A 135 13.69 4.09 5.88
CA ALA A 135 12.58 5.04 5.80
C ALA A 135 11.30 4.52 6.48
N ASP A 136 10.93 3.25 6.23
CA ASP A 136 9.79 2.62 6.90
C ASP A 136 9.98 2.53 8.42
N ALA A 137 11.22 2.37 8.91
CA ALA A 137 11.52 2.40 10.34
C ALA A 137 11.41 3.82 10.91
N ALA A 138 11.92 4.82 10.20
CA ALA A 138 11.83 6.23 10.59
C ALA A 138 10.39 6.71 10.71
N VAL A 139 9.54 6.40 9.71
CA VAL A 139 8.11 6.76 9.73
C VAL A 139 7.38 6.12 10.92
N ARG A 140 7.67 4.84 11.21
CA ARG A 140 7.07 4.15 12.37
C ARG A 140 7.54 4.75 13.69
N ALA A 141 8.84 4.99 13.84
CA ALA A 141 9.39 5.59 15.04
C ALA A 141 8.82 6.99 15.30
N ARG A 142 8.67 7.81 14.25
CA ARG A 142 8.00 9.11 14.32
C ARG A 142 6.57 9.01 14.81
N LYS A 143 5.75 8.18 14.15
CA LYS A 143 4.34 7.98 14.52
C LYS A 143 4.17 7.47 15.95
N GLU A 144 4.99 6.51 16.37
CA GLU A 144 4.94 5.96 17.73
C GLU A 144 5.34 7.02 18.77
N ALA A 145 6.35 7.84 18.49
CA ALA A 145 6.79 8.91 19.38
C ALA A 145 5.80 10.07 19.45
N GLU A 146 5.27 10.54 18.32
CA GLU A 146 4.21 11.56 18.25
C GLU A 146 2.97 11.11 19.03
N LYS A 147 2.51 9.86 18.79
CA LYS A 147 1.37 9.31 19.52
C LYS A 147 1.64 9.28 21.02
N LYS A 148 2.81 8.77 21.44
CA LYS A 148 3.18 8.70 22.86
C LYS A 148 3.30 10.08 23.52
N ALA A 149 3.72 11.09 22.78
CA ALA A 149 3.79 12.47 23.25
C ALA A 149 2.37 13.04 23.44
N ARG A 150 1.50 12.87 22.45
CA ARG A 150 0.08 13.26 22.54
C ARG A 150 -0.66 12.55 23.67
N ASP A 151 -0.43 11.25 23.85
CA ASP A 151 -1.01 10.47 24.94
C ASP A 151 -0.54 10.97 26.33
N LYS A 152 0.61 11.65 26.41
CA LYS A 152 1.13 12.29 27.63
C LYS A 152 0.64 13.73 27.82
N GLY A 153 -0.14 14.26 26.88
CA GLY A 153 -0.60 15.66 26.90
C GLY A 153 0.47 16.68 26.50
N ASP A 154 1.53 16.26 25.81
CA ASP A 154 2.47 17.20 25.18
C ASP A 154 1.75 17.97 24.06
N ASP A 155 2.13 19.22 23.83
CA ASP A 155 1.63 20.00 22.69
C ASP A 155 2.13 19.44 21.34
N ASP A 156 1.52 19.91 20.24
CA ASP A 156 1.81 19.40 18.89
C ASP A 156 3.26 19.71 18.45
N ASP A 157 3.85 20.82 18.90
CA ASP A 157 5.21 21.19 18.56
C ASP A 157 6.23 20.25 19.24
N ILE A 158 6.02 19.94 20.52
CA ILE A 158 6.81 18.96 21.27
C ILE A 158 6.60 17.56 20.71
N ALA A 159 5.37 17.19 20.34
CA ALA A 159 5.08 15.90 19.73
C ALA A 159 5.81 15.75 18.39
N ALA A 160 5.81 16.78 17.55
CA ALA A 160 6.53 16.80 16.28
C ALA A 160 8.04 16.70 16.49
N GLN A 161 8.60 17.46 17.44
CA GLN A 161 10.03 17.42 17.76
C GLN A 161 10.47 16.02 18.22
N LYS A 162 9.72 15.40 19.15
CA LYS A 162 9.97 14.03 19.61
C LYS A 162 9.83 13.02 18.48
N GLY A 163 8.88 13.25 17.57
CA GLY A 163 8.68 12.47 16.35
C GLY A 163 9.92 12.49 15.44
N ASP A 164 10.44 13.68 15.16
CA ASP A 164 11.60 13.88 14.29
C ASP A 164 12.89 13.30 14.92
N ASP A 165 13.05 13.43 16.24
CA ASP A 165 14.18 12.83 16.96
C ASP A 165 14.11 11.30 16.97
N ALA A 166 12.91 10.72 17.09
CA ALA A 166 12.71 9.28 16.98
C ALA A 166 12.96 8.76 15.56
N ALA A 167 12.58 9.53 14.52
CA ALA A 167 12.86 9.19 13.13
C ALA A 167 14.36 9.12 12.84
N LYS A 168 15.13 10.12 13.31
CA LYS A 168 16.60 10.18 13.12
C LYS A 168 17.32 9.00 13.78
N ASN A 169 16.81 8.53 14.91
CA ASN A 169 17.41 7.43 15.69
C ASN A 169 16.73 6.07 15.43
N ALA A 170 15.93 5.95 14.37
CA ALA A 170 15.14 4.76 14.12
C ALA A 170 16.04 3.55 13.79
N VAL A 171 15.83 2.46 14.52
CA VAL A 171 16.56 1.20 14.28
C VAL A 171 15.69 0.24 13.47
N VAL A 172 16.21 -0.21 12.33
CA VAL A 172 15.53 -1.23 11.51
C VAL A 172 15.58 -2.58 12.22
N ARG A 173 14.40 -3.19 12.41
CA ARG A 173 14.31 -4.54 12.98
C ARG A 173 15.05 -5.55 12.08
N PRO A 174 15.90 -6.45 12.62
CA PRO A 174 16.68 -7.39 11.80
C PRO A 174 15.84 -8.27 10.87
N LYS A 175 14.60 -8.58 11.27
CA LYS A 175 13.63 -9.39 10.51
C LYS A 175 12.72 -8.58 9.58
N ALA A 176 12.86 -7.25 9.52
CA ALA A 176 12.11 -6.43 8.57
C ALA A 176 12.49 -6.84 7.14
N GLN A 177 11.48 -7.00 6.28
CA GLN A 177 11.64 -7.47 4.91
C GLN A 177 10.95 -6.51 3.96
N ARG A 178 11.57 -6.30 2.80
CA ARG A 178 11.01 -5.57 1.66
C ARG A 178 11.18 -6.44 0.42
N ASN A 179 10.18 -6.42 -0.46
CA ASN A 179 10.22 -7.21 -1.67
C ASN A 179 10.94 -6.44 -2.79
N PHE A 180 11.85 -7.08 -3.53
CA PHE A 180 12.60 -6.39 -4.61
C PHE A 180 11.76 -6.14 -5.86
N THR A 181 10.73 -6.95 -6.10
CA THR A 181 9.87 -6.82 -7.28
C THR A 181 8.70 -5.87 -7.04
N ASP A 182 8.24 -5.77 -5.80
CA ASP A 182 7.15 -4.88 -5.41
C ASP A 182 7.43 -4.29 -4.01
N PRO A 183 8.21 -3.22 -3.92
CA PRO A 183 8.71 -2.68 -2.64
C PRO A 183 7.62 -2.20 -1.68
N ASP A 184 6.44 -1.87 -2.19
CA ASP A 184 5.34 -1.32 -1.39
C ASP A 184 4.41 -2.42 -0.85
N SER A 185 4.46 -3.62 -1.43
CA SER A 185 3.74 -4.79 -0.92
C SER A 185 4.23 -5.23 0.46
N ARG A 186 3.33 -5.80 1.27
CA ARG A 186 3.66 -6.34 2.59
C ARG A 186 3.15 -7.77 2.73
N ILE A 187 3.78 -8.55 3.61
CA ILE A 187 3.32 -9.90 3.92
C ILE A 187 2.03 -9.80 4.74
N MET A 188 0.93 -10.34 4.22
CA MET A 188 -0.38 -10.34 4.86
C MET A 188 -0.98 -11.75 4.83
N LYS A 189 -1.79 -12.07 5.84
CA LYS A 189 -2.60 -13.29 5.85
C LYS A 189 -3.78 -13.11 4.90
N THR A 190 -3.92 -13.99 3.91
CA THR A 190 -5.04 -13.98 2.97
C THR A 190 -6.14 -14.96 3.40
N ALA A 191 -7.29 -14.93 2.71
CA ALA A 191 -8.45 -15.77 3.03
C ALA A 191 -8.16 -17.29 2.97
N ASP A 192 -7.17 -17.71 2.19
CA ASP A 192 -6.66 -19.10 2.14
C ASP A 192 -5.84 -19.52 3.38
N GLY A 193 -5.74 -18.65 4.39
CA GLY A 193 -4.99 -18.88 5.63
C GLY A 193 -3.48 -18.71 5.50
N SER A 194 -2.95 -18.49 4.30
CA SER A 194 -1.52 -18.36 4.00
C SER A 194 -1.05 -16.91 4.01
N PHE A 195 0.27 -16.73 4.17
CA PHE A 195 0.90 -15.42 4.11
C PHE A 195 1.50 -15.17 2.72
N HIS A 196 1.02 -14.12 2.06
CA HIS A 196 1.50 -13.68 0.76
C HIS A 196 1.84 -12.20 0.77
N TYR A 197 2.72 -11.78 -0.14
CA TYR A 197 2.86 -10.37 -0.45
C TYR A 197 1.57 -9.89 -1.07
N ALA A 198 0.93 -8.92 -0.43
CA ALA A 198 -0.38 -8.44 -0.79
C ALA A 198 -0.51 -6.96 -0.46
N TYR A 199 -1.60 -6.40 -0.98
CA TYR A 199 -2.16 -5.14 -0.57
C TYR A 199 -3.53 -5.39 0.07
N ASN A 200 -3.93 -4.49 0.94
CA ASN A 200 -5.26 -4.44 1.50
C ASN A 200 -6.10 -3.47 0.67
N ALA A 201 -6.93 -4.01 -0.22
CA ALA A 201 -7.89 -3.22 -0.96
C ALA A 201 -9.15 -3.02 -0.11
N GLN A 202 -9.65 -1.81 -0.06
CA GLN A 202 -10.81 -1.45 0.75
C GLN A 202 -11.81 -0.69 -0.11
N ALA A 203 -13.10 -0.90 0.15
CA ALA A 203 -14.17 -0.20 -0.53
C ALA A 203 -15.30 0.16 0.43
N ILE A 204 -15.92 1.30 0.17
CA ILE A 204 -17.26 1.62 0.68
C ILE A 204 -18.24 1.46 -0.47
N VAL A 205 -19.31 0.69 -0.22
CA VAL A 205 -20.33 0.34 -1.21
C VAL A 205 -21.70 0.80 -0.71
N ASP A 206 -22.44 1.48 -1.57
CA ASP A 206 -23.85 1.83 -1.35
C ASP A 206 -24.72 0.55 -1.34
N ALA A 207 -25.56 0.41 -0.31
CA ALA A 207 -26.33 -0.82 -0.09
C ALA A 207 -27.46 -1.03 -1.10
N ASP A 208 -28.08 0.05 -1.58
CA ASP A 208 -29.29 -0.04 -2.42
C ASP A 208 -28.95 -0.42 -3.86
N HIS A 209 -27.82 0.09 -4.38
CA HIS A 209 -27.45 -0.07 -5.78
C HIS A 209 -26.08 -0.72 -6.00
N GLN A 210 -25.40 -1.12 -4.93
CA GLN A 210 -24.08 -1.77 -4.96
C GLN A 210 -23.01 -0.92 -5.68
N ILE A 211 -23.17 0.40 -5.64
CA ILE A 211 -22.23 1.34 -6.23
C ILE A 211 -21.07 1.58 -5.26
N ILE A 212 -19.85 1.38 -5.76
CA ILE A 212 -18.64 1.68 -5.01
C ILE A 212 -18.46 3.20 -4.96
N VAL A 213 -18.52 3.79 -3.77
CA VAL A 213 -18.45 5.25 -3.57
C VAL A 213 -17.09 5.73 -3.09
N ALA A 214 -16.30 4.85 -2.45
CA ALA A 214 -14.92 5.13 -2.09
C ALA A 214 -14.08 3.85 -2.17
N THR A 215 -12.82 3.98 -2.56
CA THR A 215 -11.87 2.87 -2.55
C THR A 215 -10.48 3.32 -2.09
N THR A 216 -9.72 2.41 -1.50
CA THR A 216 -8.28 2.61 -1.34
C THR A 216 -7.52 1.29 -1.49
N LEU A 217 -6.23 1.41 -1.76
CA LEU A 217 -5.30 0.29 -1.76
C LEU A 217 -4.17 0.64 -0.82
N THR A 218 -4.04 -0.10 0.29
CA THR A 218 -3.01 0.16 1.30
C THR A 218 -2.10 -1.05 1.47
N ASN A 219 -0.96 -0.82 2.11
CA ASN A 219 -0.06 -1.89 2.53
C ASN A 219 -0.19 -2.21 4.03
N ILE A 220 -1.28 -1.75 4.66
CA ILE A 220 -1.61 -2.00 6.06
C ILE A 220 -2.43 -3.29 6.14
N GLY A 221 -1.91 -4.28 6.85
CA GLY A 221 -2.53 -5.62 6.91
C GLY A 221 -3.82 -5.70 7.73
N VAL A 222 -4.01 -4.75 8.66
CA VAL A 222 -5.17 -4.70 9.56
C VAL A 222 -6.25 -3.75 9.04
N ASP A 223 -7.51 -4.09 9.30
CA ASP A 223 -8.67 -3.36 8.79
C ASP A 223 -9.10 -2.23 9.73
N VAL A 224 -8.82 -2.34 11.04
CA VAL A 224 -9.11 -1.31 12.06
C VAL A 224 -8.56 0.08 11.73
N GLU A 225 -7.52 0.22 10.92
CA GLU A 225 -6.96 1.53 10.57
C GLU A 225 -7.65 2.18 9.35
N GLN A 226 -8.66 1.53 8.77
CA GLN A 226 -9.22 1.93 7.47
C GLN A 226 -10.54 2.69 7.55
N VAL A 227 -11.23 2.73 8.71
CA VAL A 227 -12.53 3.44 8.84
C VAL A 227 -12.37 4.93 8.54
N VAL A 228 -11.54 5.63 9.32
CA VAL A 228 -11.33 7.08 9.19
C VAL A 228 -10.94 7.50 7.77
N PRO A 229 -9.85 6.96 7.16
CA PRO A 229 -9.41 7.45 5.85
C PRO A 229 -10.42 7.17 4.74
N LEU A 230 -11.22 6.11 4.84
CA LEU A 230 -12.20 5.78 3.81
C LEU A 230 -13.49 6.60 3.93
N VAL A 231 -13.93 6.92 5.14
CA VAL A 231 -15.06 7.83 5.37
C VAL A 231 -14.72 9.24 4.92
N GLU A 232 -13.52 9.74 5.26
CA GLU A 232 -13.04 11.04 4.77
C GLU A 232 -12.96 11.08 3.24
N LYS A 233 -12.48 10.00 2.62
CA LYS A 233 -12.43 9.90 1.15
C LYS A 233 -13.82 9.84 0.52
N LEU A 234 -14.76 9.14 1.14
CA LEU A 234 -16.17 9.14 0.72
C LEU A 234 -16.73 10.56 0.76
N HIS A 235 -16.50 11.27 1.86
CA HIS A 235 -16.98 12.64 2.00
C HIS A 235 -16.37 13.56 0.95
N ALA A 236 -15.06 13.47 0.71
CA ALA A 236 -14.39 14.22 -0.36
C ALA A 236 -14.91 13.89 -1.77
N THR A 237 -15.38 12.65 -1.99
CA THR A 237 -15.87 12.18 -3.29
C THR A 237 -17.32 12.60 -3.53
N THR A 238 -18.16 12.54 -2.50
CA THR A 238 -19.63 12.72 -2.64
C THR A 238 -20.12 14.07 -2.14
N GLY A 239 -19.31 14.79 -1.37
CA GLY A 239 -19.62 16.06 -0.71
C GLY A 239 -20.53 15.92 0.51
N VAL A 240 -20.99 14.71 0.85
CA VAL A 240 -21.90 14.44 1.95
C VAL A 240 -21.48 13.19 2.71
N LEU A 241 -21.92 13.05 3.95
CA LEU A 241 -21.77 11.80 4.70
C LEU A 241 -23.02 10.94 4.50
N PRO A 242 -22.90 9.60 4.56
CA PRO A 242 -24.04 8.70 4.43
C PRO A 242 -24.89 8.72 5.71
N ARG A 243 -26.13 8.20 5.66
CA ARG A 243 -26.94 8.06 6.89
C ARG A 243 -26.42 6.98 7.82
N GLN A 244 -25.93 5.88 7.26
CA GLN A 244 -25.46 4.74 8.04
C GLN A 244 -24.17 4.16 7.45
N VAL A 245 -23.18 3.92 8.30
CA VAL A 245 -21.93 3.25 7.95
C VAL A 245 -21.90 1.89 8.65
N LEU A 246 -21.90 0.80 7.88
CA LEU A 246 -21.75 -0.56 8.39
C LEU A 246 -20.29 -1.02 8.28
N ALA A 247 -19.76 -1.63 9.34
CA ALA A 247 -18.45 -2.26 9.31
C ALA A 247 -18.40 -3.55 10.13
N ASP A 248 -17.60 -4.51 9.69
CA ASP A 248 -17.42 -5.78 10.38
C ASP A 248 -16.54 -5.65 11.65
N ALA A 249 -16.40 -6.77 12.38
CA ALA A 249 -15.62 -6.78 13.61
C ALA A 249 -14.11 -6.58 13.42
N GLY A 250 -13.60 -6.74 12.20
CA GLY A 250 -12.24 -6.38 11.83
C GLY A 250 -11.97 -4.87 11.88
N TYR A 251 -13.01 -4.03 11.93
CA TYR A 251 -12.91 -2.58 12.06
C TYR A 251 -13.15 -2.07 13.49
N CYS A 252 -13.52 -2.92 14.44
CA CYS A 252 -13.81 -2.47 15.81
C CYS A 252 -12.53 -2.09 16.57
N SER A 253 -12.41 -0.81 16.96
CA SER A 253 -11.34 -0.30 17.82
C SER A 253 -11.83 0.93 18.59
N ALA A 254 -11.23 1.23 19.75
CA ALA A 254 -11.57 2.43 20.54
C ALA A 254 -11.47 3.70 19.68
N THR A 255 -10.38 3.84 18.92
CA THR A 255 -10.16 4.97 17.99
C THR A 255 -11.30 5.14 16.99
N ASN A 256 -11.80 4.04 16.41
CA ASN A 256 -12.90 4.11 15.44
C ASN A 256 -14.23 4.42 16.09
N LEU A 257 -14.46 3.98 17.33
CA LEU A 257 -15.66 4.32 18.10
C LEU A 257 -15.65 5.79 18.52
N ASP A 258 -14.50 6.33 18.93
CA ASP A 258 -14.34 7.76 19.24
C ASP A 258 -14.54 8.62 17.98
N TYR A 259 -14.00 8.18 16.84
CA TYR A 259 -14.25 8.82 15.55
C TYR A 259 -15.73 8.78 15.16
N ALA A 260 -16.36 7.60 15.24
CA ALA A 260 -17.77 7.43 14.95
C ALA A 260 -18.64 8.38 15.79
N LYS A 261 -18.39 8.44 17.10
CA LYS A 261 -19.07 9.36 18.01
C LYS A 261 -18.88 10.83 17.60
N THR A 262 -17.66 11.21 17.23
CA THR A 262 -17.36 12.58 16.79
C THR A 262 -18.16 12.96 15.53
N VAL A 263 -18.28 12.03 14.59
CA VAL A 263 -19.05 12.24 13.34
C VAL A 263 -20.56 12.24 13.61
N GLU A 264 -21.05 11.34 14.47
CA GLU A 264 -22.44 11.29 14.92
C GLU A 264 -22.85 12.62 15.58
N ASP A 265 -22.09 13.08 16.56
CA ASP A 265 -22.32 14.35 17.26
C ASP A 265 -22.27 15.53 16.28
N GLY A 266 -21.26 15.57 15.39
CA GLY A 266 -21.10 16.64 14.40
C GLY A 266 -22.16 16.65 13.28
N SER A 267 -22.91 15.57 13.12
CA SER A 267 -24.00 15.44 12.14
C SER A 267 -25.39 15.58 12.76
N ASP A 268 -25.50 15.87 14.06
CA ASP A 268 -26.74 15.81 14.84
C ASP A 268 -27.45 14.44 14.73
N GLY A 269 -26.67 13.35 14.69
CA GLY A 269 -27.18 11.98 14.52
C GLY A 269 -27.70 11.66 13.12
N ARG A 270 -27.41 12.50 12.10
CA ARG A 270 -27.79 12.20 10.70
C ARG A 270 -26.94 11.10 10.07
N THR A 271 -25.73 10.87 10.58
CA THR A 271 -24.82 9.80 10.19
C THR A 271 -24.55 8.92 11.40
N GLU A 272 -24.93 7.64 11.34
CA GLU A 272 -24.75 6.64 12.41
C GLU A 272 -23.76 5.55 11.99
N PHE A 273 -23.00 5.00 12.94
CA PHE A 273 -22.06 3.91 12.70
C PHE A 273 -22.50 2.61 13.37
N PHE A 274 -22.50 1.52 12.60
CA PHE A 274 -22.77 0.18 13.08
C PHE A 274 -21.53 -0.69 12.87
N ILE A 275 -20.68 -0.75 13.89
CA ILE A 275 -19.45 -1.54 13.89
C ILE A 275 -19.65 -2.77 14.77
N ALA A 276 -19.56 -3.96 14.19
CA ALA A 276 -19.70 -5.20 14.95
C ALA A 276 -18.59 -5.34 16.00
N THR A 277 -18.89 -5.70 17.25
CA THR A 277 -17.89 -5.85 18.32
C THR A 277 -17.24 -7.23 18.37
N GLY A 278 -17.75 -8.18 17.61
CA GLY A 278 -17.27 -9.56 17.58
C GLY A 278 -17.79 -10.34 16.39
N ARG A 279 -17.23 -11.54 16.19
CA ARG A 279 -17.68 -12.48 15.16
C ARG A 279 -18.65 -13.47 15.77
N VAL A 280 -19.83 -13.57 15.16
CA VAL A 280 -20.82 -14.60 15.48
C VAL A 280 -20.44 -15.87 14.72
N LYS A 281 -20.39 -17.02 15.39
CA LYS A 281 -20.13 -18.30 14.73
C LYS A 281 -21.32 -18.69 13.85
N HIS A 282 -21.05 -19.50 12.83
CA HIS A 282 -22.11 -20.05 12.00
C HIS A 282 -23.10 -20.86 12.87
N GLY A 283 -24.37 -20.42 12.92
CA GLY A 283 -25.43 -21.05 13.72
C GLY A 283 -25.58 -20.51 15.15
N GLU A 284 -24.74 -19.58 15.58
CA GLU A 284 -24.89 -18.92 16.88
C GLU A 284 -26.02 -17.87 16.82
N ARG A 285 -27.00 -18.00 17.72
CA ARG A 285 -28.11 -17.04 17.82
C ARG A 285 -27.69 -15.87 18.70
N VAL A 286 -27.73 -14.67 18.13
CA VAL A 286 -27.63 -13.44 18.92
C VAL A 286 -28.90 -13.32 19.77
N PRO A 287 -28.80 -13.21 21.10
CA PRO A 287 -29.97 -13.02 21.96
C PRO A 287 -30.72 -11.75 21.55
N GLU A 288 -32.05 -11.78 21.61
CA GLU A 288 -32.83 -10.55 21.40
C GLU A 288 -32.41 -9.49 22.44
N VAL A 289 -32.23 -8.26 21.98
CA VAL A 289 -31.88 -7.14 22.84
C VAL A 289 -32.99 -7.00 23.89
N PRO A 290 -32.68 -6.94 25.20
CA PRO A 290 -33.71 -6.76 26.21
C PRO A 290 -34.48 -5.47 25.89
N ARG A 291 -35.80 -5.58 25.69
CA ARG A 291 -36.65 -4.39 25.64
C ARG A 291 -36.51 -3.69 26.98
N GLY A 292 -35.90 -2.50 26.96
CA GLY A 292 -35.72 -1.69 28.17
C GLY A 292 -37.05 -1.54 28.91
N ARG A 293 -36.99 -1.61 30.24
CA ARG A 293 -38.13 -1.32 31.12
C ARG A 293 -38.48 0.15 31.10
#